data_AF-A0A1S6U870-F1
#
_entry.id   AF-A0A1S6U870-F1
#
_cell.length_a   1.000
_cell.length_b   1.000
_cell.length_c   1.000
_cell.angle_alpha   90.00
_cell.angle_beta   90.00
_cell.angle_gamma   90.00
#
_symmetry.space_group_name_H-M   'P 1'
#
loop_
_entity.id
_entity.type
_entity.pdbx_description
1 polymer ?
#
loop_
_entity_poly.entity_id
_entity_poly.type
_entity_poly.pdbx_seq_one_letter_code
_entity_poly.pdbx_strand_id
1 'polypeptide(L)'
;MPNETKRGEIYSDIVAKDLMSINAKIEISKPLKAGAIVFSINGGESFAELTSENQTSTISNQNACFGVLLDGIEAAGESAVLIAGELNLADIASELKIALFKQKIVIKG
;
A
#
# COMPACT_ATOMS: atom_id res chain seq x y z
N MET A 1 -18.55 -28.69 2.72
CA MET A 1 -18.10 -27.32 2.96
C MET A 1 -17.79 -26.71 1.61
N PRO A 2 -18.41 -25.61 1.18
CA PRO A 2 -18.05 -25.00 -0.08
C PRO A 2 -16.64 -24.41 0.07
N ASN A 3 -15.75 -24.73 -0.86
CA ASN A 3 -14.49 -24.00 -1.02
C ASN A 3 -14.86 -22.58 -1.48
N GLU A 4 -15.03 -21.67 -0.53
CA GLU A 4 -15.04 -20.25 -0.83
C GLU A 4 -13.62 -19.86 -1.23
N THR A 5 -13.33 -19.94 -2.52
CA THR A 5 -12.16 -19.28 -3.09
C THR A 5 -12.35 -17.80 -2.81
N LYS A 6 -11.62 -17.25 -1.82
CA LYS A 6 -11.59 -15.81 -1.56
C LYS A 6 -11.25 -15.12 -2.88
N ARG A 7 -12.25 -14.47 -3.50
CA ARG A 7 -12.04 -13.61 -4.65
C ARG A 7 -11.01 -12.56 -4.24
N GLY A 8 -9.98 -12.34 -5.06
CA GLY A 8 -9.01 -11.29 -4.80
C GLY A 8 -9.70 -9.93 -4.69
N GLU A 9 -9.22 -9.10 -3.76
CA GLU A 9 -9.74 -7.74 -3.59
C GLU A 9 -9.52 -6.95 -4.88
N ILE A 10 -10.56 -6.29 -5.36
CA ILE A 10 -10.49 -5.38 -6.50
C ILE A 10 -10.47 -3.93 -6.01
N TYR A 11 -10.07 -2.98 -6.87
CA TYR A 11 -9.97 -1.55 -6.55
C TYR A 11 -11.15 -1.01 -5.72
N SER A 12 -12.39 -1.36 -6.08
CA SER A 12 -13.61 -0.90 -5.40
C SER A 12 -13.79 -1.45 -3.98
N ASP A 13 -13.16 -2.58 -3.66
CA ASP A 13 -13.20 -3.16 -2.32
C ASP A 13 -12.24 -2.41 -1.39
N ILE A 14 -11.10 -1.97 -1.94
CA ILE A 14 -10.01 -1.35 -1.19
C ILE A 14 -10.21 0.17 -1.06
N VAL A 15 -10.65 0.85 -2.11
CA VAL A 15 -10.68 2.32 -2.15
C VAL A 15 -12.07 2.84 -1.77
N ALA A 16 -12.17 3.47 -0.60
CA ALA A 16 -13.37 4.19 -0.19
C ALA A 16 -13.45 5.58 -0.84
N LYS A 17 -12.30 6.24 -1.01
CA LYS A 17 -12.18 7.54 -1.69
C LYS A 17 -10.75 7.75 -2.19
N ASP A 18 -10.60 7.89 -3.51
CA ASP A 18 -9.33 8.30 -4.12
C ASP A 18 -9.26 9.84 -4.16
N LEU A 19 -8.23 10.42 -3.54
CA LEU A 19 -7.95 11.86 -3.65
C LEU A 19 -6.76 12.13 -4.56
N MET A 20 -5.73 11.29 -4.47
CA MET A 20 -4.54 11.38 -5.30
C MET A 20 -3.85 10.03 -5.42
N SER A 21 -3.71 9.61 -6.67
CA SER A 21 -2.98 8.41 -7.08
C SER A 21 -2.01 8.76 -8.20
N ILE A 22 -0.87 8.07 -8.22
CA ILE A 22 0.18 8.24 -9.23
C ILE A 22 0.54 6.89 -9.84
N ASN A 23 0.99 6.90 -11.09
CA ASN A 23 1.69 5.76 -11.64
C ASN A 23 3.15 5.86 -11.21
N ALA A 24 3.66 4.83 -10.54
CA ALA A 24 5.02 4.80 -10.04
C ALA A 24 5.70 3.47 -10.36
N LYS A 25 7.03 3.50 -10.43
CA LYS A 25 7.83 2.28 -10.52
C LYS A 25 7.82 1.57 -9.17
N ILE A 26 7.51 0.27 -9.20
CA ILE A 26 7.43 -0.61 -8.04
C ILE A 26 8.57 -1.62 -8.12
N GLU A 27 9.36 -1.70 -7.05
CA GLU A 27 10.47 -2.64 -6.88
C GLU A 27 10.07 -3.69 -5.84
N ILE A 28 9.84 -4.91 -6.30
CA ILE A 28 9.35 -6.03 -5.48
C ILE A 28 10.21 -7.28 -5.67
N SER A 29 10.37 -8.05 -4.60
CA SER A 29 10.97 -9.38 -4.67
C SER A 29 9.94 -10.50 -4.84
N LYS A 30 8.66 -10.21 -4.54
CA LYS A 30 7.53 -11.16 -4.60
C LYS A 30 6.26 -10.46 -5.08
N PRO A 31 5.29 -11.20 -5.65
CA PRO A 31 4.00 -10.63 -6.02
C PRO A 31 3.31 -9.92 -4.85
N LEU A 32 2.77 -8.73 -5.12
CA LEU A 32 1.97 -7.96 -4.18
C LEU A 32 0.52 -7.89 -4.65
N LYS A 33 -0.41 -7.97 -3.69
CA LYS A 33 -1.83 -7.78 -3.96
C LYS A 33 -2.18 -6.29 -3.94
N ALA A 34 -3.31 -5.95 -4.57
CA ALA A 34 -3.94 -4.66 -4.32
C ALA A 34 -4.17 -4.47 -2.81
N GLY A 35 -4.05 -3.23 -2.32
CA GLY A 35 -4.09 -2.92 -0.90
C GLY A 35 -2.77 -3.08 -0.16
N ALA A 36 -1.73 -3.64 -0.80
CA ALA A 36 -0.41 -3.73 -0.20
C ALA A 36 0.20 -2.33 0.03
N ILE A 37 0.74 -2.14 1.23
CA ILE A 37 1.41 -0.90 1.61
C ILE A 37 2.84 -0.94 1.08
N VAL A 38 3.23 0.15 0.42
CA VAL A 38 4.56 0.35 -0.14
C VAL A 38 5.15 1.63 0.42
N PHE A 39 6.47 1.78 0.35
CA PHE A 39 7.15 3.01 0.76
C PHE A 39 8.03 3.55 -0.36
N SER A 40 8.07 4.87 -0.45
CA SER A 40 8.85 5.60 -1.43
C SER A 40 10.34 5.40 -1.18
N ILE A 41 11.06 5.18 -2.28
CA ILE A 41 12.51 5.14 -2.38
C ILE A 41 12.94 6.13 -3.48
N ASN A 42 14.23 6.45 -3.55
CA ASN A 42 14.80 7.33 -4.57
C ASN A 42 14.06 8.68 -4.70
N GLY A 43 13.63 9.27 -3.59
CA GLY A 43 12.95 10.58 -3.60
C GLY A 43 11.53 10.57 -4.17
N GLY A 44 10.87 9.41 -4.26
CA GLY A 44 9.52 9.29 -4.82
C GLY A 44 9.46 8.83 -6.28
N GLU A 45 10.61 8.57 -6.90
CA GLU A 45 10.68 8.01 -8.26
C GLU A 45 10.21 6.54 -8.29
N SER A 46 10.46 5.80 -7.22
CA SER A 46 10.02 4.41 -7.09
C SER A 46 9.53 4.07 -5.68
N PHE A 47 8.85 2.94 -5.56
CA PHE A 47 8.33 2.41 -4.31
C PHE A 47 8.80 0.98 -4.12
N ALA A 48 9.11 0.62 -2.88
CA ALA A 48 9.48 -0.73 -2.48
C ALA A 48 8.41 -1.36 -1.57
N GLU A 49 8.41 -2.69 -1.53
CA GLU A 49 7.54 -3.47 -0.65
C GLU A 49 7.83 -3.24 0.84
N LEU A 50 6.78 -3.00 1.63
CA LEU A 50 6.87 -3.03 3.08
C LEU A 50 6.72 -4.48 3.57
N THR A 51 7.76 -5.02 4.20
CA THR A 51 7.80 -6.39 4.72
C THR A 51 7.94 -6.39 6.23
N SER A 52 7.70 -7.52 6.89
CA SER A 52 7.94 -7.66 8.33
C SER A 52 9.38 -7.36 8.74
N GLU A 53 10.35 -7.54 7.84
CA GLU A 53 11.78 -7.32 8.10
C GLU A 53 12.13 -5.83 8.12
N ASN A 54 11.46 -5.01 7.29
CA ASN A 54 11.76 -3.58 7.16
C ASN A 54 10.68 -2.66 7.77
N GLN A 55 9.52 -3.18 8.17
CA GLN A 55 8.40 -2.37 8.64
C GLN A 55 8.79 -1.43 9.79
N THR A 56 9.39 -1.96 10.85
CA THR A 56 9.71 -1.19 12.06
C THR A 56 10.69 -0.05 11.77
N SER A 57 11.73 -0.32 10.98
CA SER A 57 12.74 0.69 10.63
C SER A 57 12.17 1.74 9.68
N THR A 58 11.33 1.34 8.72
CA THR A 58 10.66 2.26 7.77
C THR A 58 9.66 3.16 8.47
N ILE A 59 8.83 2.64 9.38
CA ILE A 59 7.87 3.45 10.17
C ILE A 59 8.58 4.45 11.08
N SER A 60 9.74 4.07 11.63
CA SER A 60 10.54 4.93 12.51
C SER A 60 11.27 6.05 11.74
N ASN A 61 11.45 5.90 10.42
CA ASN A 61 12.05 6.91 9.57
C ASN A 61 11.05 8.02 9.26
N GLN A 62 11.28 9.21 9.82
CA GLN A 62 10.39 10.37 9.64
C GLN A 62 10.33 10.87 8.19
N ASN A 63 11.29 10.50 7.35
CA ASN A 63 11.33 10.85 5.93
C ASN A 63 10.67 9.79 5.04
N ALA A 64 10.21 8.66 5.60
CA ALA A 64 9.53 7.64 4.82
C ALA A 64 8.14 8.13 4.39
N CYS A 65 7.88 8.07 3.08
CA CYS A 65 6.57 8.32 2.51
C CYS A 65 5.93 6.98 2.13
N PHE A 66 4.68 6.79 2.51
CA PHE A 66 3.94 5.55 2.26
C PHE A 66 2.91 5.76 1.16
N GLY A 67 2.61 4.68 0.46
CA GLY A 67 1.50 4.60 -0.48
C GLY A 67 0.84 3.23 -0.41
N VAL A 68 -0.25 3.06 -1.13
CA VAL A 68 -0.96 1.78 -1.22
C VAL A 68 -1.16 1.41 -2.67
N LEU A 69 -0.80 0.18 -3.04
CA LEU A 69 -1.04 -0.34 -4.37
C LEU A 69 -2.53 -0.44 -4.65
N LEU A 70 -2.95 0.13 -5.77
CA LEU A 70 -4.33 0.08 -6.23
C LEU A 70 -4.64 -1.18 -7.02
N ASP A 71 -3.62 -1.72 -7.68
CA ASP A 71 -3.66 -2.97 -8.42
C ASP A 71 -2.54 -3.91 -7.96
N GLY A 72 -2.82 -5.21 -7.98
CA GLY A 72 -1.80 -6.22 -7.72
C GLY A 72 -0.74 -6.23 -8.82
N ILE A 73 0.49 -6.58 -8.45
CA ILE A 73 1.63 -6.63 -9.36
C ILE A 73 2.44 -7.91 -9.12
N GLU A 74 2.74 -8.62 -10.21
CA GLU A 74 3.40 -9.94 -10.16
C GLU A 74 4.93 -9.87 -10.20
N ALA A 75 5.49 -8.77 -10.73
CA ALA A 75 6.93 -8.53 -10.83
C ALA A 75 7.22 -7.02 -10.84
N ALA A 76 8.47 -6.61 -10.63
CA ALA A 76 8.85 -5.19 -10.66
C ALA A 76 8.42 -4.51 -11.98
N GLY A 77 7.85 -3.31 -11.89
CA GLY A 77 7.21 -2.64 -13.02
C GLY A 77 6.47 -1.38 -12.61
N GLU A 78 5.62 -0.82 -13.47
CA GLU A 78 4.79 0.34 -13.13
C GLU A 78 3.43 -0.11 -12.60
N SER A 79 2.94 0.54 -11.56
CA SER A 79 1.58 0.35 -11.05
C SER A 79 1.04 1.64 -10.41
N ALA A 80 -0.27 1.69 -10.22
CA ALA A 80 -0.94 2.79 -9.56
C ALA A 80 -0.78 2.70 -8.04
N VAL A 81 -0.31 3.79 -7.44
CA VAL A 81 -0.11 3.95 -5.99
C VAL A 81 -0.96 5.10 -5.51
N LEU A 82 -1.84 4.82 -4.55
CA LEU A 82 -2.56 5.86 -3.82
C LEU A 82 -1.66 6.48 -2.77
N ILE A 83 -1.56 7.81 -2.82
CA ILE A 83 -0.72 8.60 -1.90
C ILE A 83 -1.55 9.55 -1.03
N ALA A 84 -2.84 9.75 -1.34
CA ALA A 84 -3.80 10.40 -0.46
C ALA A 84 -5.22 9.87 -0.73
N GLY A 85 -6.00 9.61 0.33
CA GLY A 85 -7.33 9.06 0.19
C GLY A 85 -7.84 8.31 1.42
N GLU A 86 -8.92 7.57 1.22
CA GLU A 86 -9.57 6.75 2.24
C GLU A 86 -9.66 5.30 1.71
N LEU A 87 -9.25 4.33 2.52
CA LEU A 87 -9.17 2.91 2.15
C LEU A 87 -9.92 2.04 3.16
N ASN A 88 -10.51 0.95 2.69
CA ASN A 88 -11.12 -0.10 3.53
C ASN A 88 -10.15 -1.28 3.68
N LEU A 89 -9.11 -1.12 4.51
CA LEU A 89 -8.16 -2.19 4.80
C LEU A 89 -8.39 -2.75 6.22
N ALA A 90 -8.49 -4.07 6.31
CA ALA A 90 -8.56 -4.78 7.59
C ALA A 90 -7.17 -5.10 8.15
N ASP A 91 -7.09 -5.38 9.46
CA ASP A 91 -5.91 -5.95 10.13
C ASP A 91 -4.59 -5.15 10.02
N ILE A 92 -4.66 -3.85 9.74
CA ILE A 92 -3.48 -2.97 9.72
C ILE A 92 -3.04 -2.61 11.15
N ALA A 93 -1.76 -2.82 11.45
CA ALA A 93 -1.15 -2.46 12.73
C ALA A 93 -1.32 -0.96 13.05
N SER A 94 -1.57 -0.62 14.33
CA SER A 94 -1.88 0.75 14.76
C SER A 94 -0.79 1.77 14.40
N GLU A 95 0.48 1.40 14.56
CA GLU A 95 1.64 2.21 14.16
C GLU A 95 1.66 2.54 12.66
N LEU A 96 1.24 1.59 11.83
CA LEU A 96 1.17 1.77 10.38
C LEU A 96 -0.04 2.63 9.99
N LYS A 97 -1.18 2.49 10.67
CA LYS A 97 -2.32 3.42 10.52
C LYS A 97 -1.90 4.86 10.82
N ILE A 98 -1.11 5.09 11.88
CA ILE A 98 -0.60 6.42 12.23
C ILE A 98 0.35 6.95 11.14
N ALA A 99 1.25 6.10 10.63
CA ALA A 99 2.19 6.48 9.58
C ALA A 99 1.46 6.87 8.28
N LEU A 100 0.46 6.09 7.87
CA LEU A 100 -0.40 6.37 6.71
C LEU A 100 -1.22 7.66 6.90
N PHE A 101 -1.76 7.89 8.10
CA PHE A 101 -2.53 9.10 8.39
C PHE A 101 -1.68 10.38 8.27
N LYS A 102 -0.41 10.34 8.65
CA LYS A 102 0.53 11.47 8.43
C LYS A 102 0.64 11.82 6.94
N GLN A 103 0.54 10.80 6.06
CA GLN A 103 0.54 10.92 4.61
C GLN A 103 -0.85 11.17 4.00
N LYS A 104 -1.86 11.50 4.81
CA LYS A 104 -3.25 11.75 4.36
C LYS A 104 -3.94 10.51 3.76
N ILE A 105 -3.46 9.31 4.11
CA ILE A 105 -4.12 8.05 3.80
C ILE A 105 -4.86 7.58 5.05
N VAL A 106 -6.19 7.55 4.98
CA VAL A 106 -7.05 7.16 6.10
C VAL A 106 -7.50 5.72 5.91
N ILE A 107 -7.22 4.86 6.88
CA ILE A 107 -7.76 3.49 6.91
C ILE A 107 -9.08 3.49 7.66
N LYS A 108 -10.17 3.14 6.96
CA LYS A 108 -11.50 2.87 7.51
C LYS A 108 -11.56 1.40 7.90
N GLY A 109 -11.47 1.16 9.21
CA GLY A 109 -11.46 -0.18 9.79
C GLY A 109 -11.08 -0.13 11.26
#